data_AF-A0A5K0XQF3-F1
#
_entry.id   AF-A0A5K0XQF3-F1
#
_cell.length_a   1.000
_cell.length_b   1.000
_cell.length_c   1.000
_cell.angle_alpha   90.00
_cell.angle_beta   90.00
_cell.angle_gamma   90.00
#
_symmetry.space_group_name_H-M   'P 1'
#
loop_
_entity.id
_entity.type
_entity.pdbx_description
1 polymer ?
#
loop_
_entity_poly.entity_id
_entity_poly.type
_entity_poly.pdbx_seq_one_letter_code
_entity_poly.pdbx_strand_id
1 'polypeptide(L)'
;ACTMASLKRPYGVGCLVAGTDESGVHLYYNCPSGDYFECQAFAIGSHSQAAKVCLEREFETFNDRSREELIQRALLAITETLRWQGKEFDSSSCTVAILGENESFHVISRSIIEQLVDSSKAT
;
A
#
# COMPACT_ATOMS: atom_id res chain seq x y z
N ALA A 1 -6.03 -15.26 -22.10
CA ALA A 1 -6.56 -14.16 -21.26
C ALA A 1 -8.06 -14.33 -21.05
N CYS A 2 -8.55 -14.11 -19.83
CA CYS A 2 -9.99 -14.23 -19.48
C CYS A 2 -10.85 -13.12 -20.08
N THR A 3 -10.22 -12.09 -20.64
CA THR A 3 -10.82 -10.91 -21.27
C THR A 3 -11.16 -11.11 -22.76
N MET A 4 -10.58 -12.11 -23.42
CA MET A 4 -10.75 -12.34 -24.88
C MET A 4 -11.68 -13.51 -25.23
N ALA A 5 -12.17 -14.29 -24.25
CA ALA A 5 -12.99 -15.47 -24.50
C ALA A 5 -14.46 -15.19 -24.15
N SER A 6 -15.38 -15.46 -25.09
CA SER A 6 -16.83 -15.18 -24.94
C SER A 6 -17.50 -15.89 -23.77
N LEU A 7 -16.94 -17.00 -23.29
CA LEU A 7 -17.43 -17.79 -22.15
C LEU A 7 -16.73 -17.47 -20.83
N LYS A 8 -15.79 -16.53 -20.79
CA LYS A 8 -15.05 -16.14 -19.58
C LYS A 8 -15.38 -14.72 -19.19
N ARG A 9 -15.37 -14.44 -17.89
CA ARG A 9 -15.50 -13.10 -17.34
C ARG A 9 -14.12 -12.62 -16.87
N PRO A 10 -13.81 -11.31 -16.99
CA PRO A 10 -12.64 -10.74 -16.34
C PRO A 10 -12.68 -10.97 -14.83
N TYR A 11 -11.50 -11.08 -14.21
CA TYR A 11 -11.41 -11.14 -12.76
C TYR A 11 -11.75 -9.77 -12.18
N GLY A 12 -12.81 -9.70 -11.38
CA GLY A 12 -13.25 -8.46 -10.71
C GLY A 12 -12.38 -8.08 -9.51
N VAL A 13 -11.07 -8.29 -9.59
CA VAL A 13 -10.12 -8.06 -8.50
C VAL A 13 -8.94 -7.27 -9.05
N GLY A 14 -8.62 -6.15 -8.39
CA GLY A 14 -7.35 -5.45 -8.57
C GLY A 14 -6.36 -5.93 -7.52
N CYS A 15 -5.14 -6.26 -7.93
CA CYS A 15 -4.10 -6.74 -7.03
C CYS A 15 -2.92 -5.77 -7.00
N LEU A 16 -2.46 -5.44 -5.81
CA LEU A 16 -1.12 -4.90 -5.59
C LEU A 16 -0.19 -6.08 -5.29
N VAL A 17 0.84 -6.24 -6.11
CA VAL A 17 1.82 -7.31 -6.00
C VAL A 17 3.16 -6.66 -5.72
N ALA A 18 3.71 -6.92 -4.54
CA ALA A 18 5.04 -6.47 -4.18
C ALA A 18 5.96 -7.68 -4.05
N GLY A 19 7.19 -7.54 -4.53
CA GLY A 19 8.17 -8.62 -4.53
C GLY A 19 9.59 -8.09 -4.62
N THR A 20 10.55 -8.98 -4.38
CA THR A 20 11.97 -8.69 -4.53
C THR A 20 12.59 -9.60 -5.57
N ASP A 21 13.49 -9.06 -6.37
CA ASP A 21 14.29 -9.80 -7.32
C ASP A 21 15.78 -9.37 -7.24
N GLU A 22 16.58 -9.73 -8.24
CA GLU A 22 17.99 -9.33 -8.30
C GLU A 22 18.21 -7.83 -8.54
N SER A 23 17.21 -7.12 -9.07
CA SER A 23 17.25 -5.69 -9.38
C SER A 23 16.74 -4.81 -8.23
N GLY A 24 15.97 -5.38 -7.31
CA GLY A 24 15.55 -4.72 -6.08
C GLY A 24 14.12 -5.04 -5.67
N VAL A 25 13.46 -4.06 -5.04
CA VAL A 25 12.06 -4.15 -4.61
C VAL A 25 11.15 -3.57 -5.68
N HIS A 26 10.15 -4.35 -6.11
CA HIS A 26 9.19 -3.96 -7.13
C HIS A 26 7.76 -4.00 -6.62
N LEU A 27 6.94 -3.05 -7.08
CA LEU A 27 5.51 -2.98 -6.80
C LEU A 27 4.73 -2.86 -8.12
N TYR A 28 3.80 -3.79 -8.32
CA TYR A 28 2.96 -3.89 -9.51
C TYR A 28 1.48 -3.77 -9.16
N TYR A 29 0.77 -2.92 -9.88
CA TYR A 29 -0.68 -2.88 -9.89
C TYR A 29 -1.24 -3.67 -11.08
N ASN A 30 -2.09 -4.64 -10.80
CA ASN A 30 -2.78 -5.44 -11.81
C ASN A 30 -4.23 -4.99 -11.91
N CYS A 31 -4.62 -4.49 -13.08
CA CYS A 31 -5.98 -4.05 -13.38
C CYS A 31 -6.83 -5.23 -13.90
N PRO A 32 -8.12 -5.32 -13.54
CA PRO A 32 -9.08 -6.26 -14.13
C PRO A 32 -9.13 -6.29 -15.67
N SER A 33 -8.70 -5.22 -16.34
CA SER A 33 -8.60 -5.14 -17.81
C SER A 33 -7.54 -6.07 -18.41
N GLY A 34 -6.60 -6.54 -17.59
CA GLY A 34 -5.42 -7.28 -18.04
C GLY A 34 -4.17 -6.41 -18.17
N ASP A 35 -4.28 -5.10 -17.92
CA ASP A 35 -3.14 -4.20 -17.87
C ASP A 35 -2.42 -4.31 -16.52
N TYR A 36 -1.09 -4.19 -16.55
CA TYR A 36 -0.25 -4.12 -15.35
C TYR A 36 0.63 -2.89 -15.40
N PHE A 37 0.89 -2.30 -14.23
CA PHE A 37 1.67 -1.08 -14.08
C PHE A 37 2.69 -1.27 -12.98
N GLU A 38 3.95 -0.95 -13.25
CA GLU A 38 4.97 -0.80 -12.21
C GLU A 38 4.80 0.57 -11.54
N CYS A 39 4.81 0.61 -10.22
CA CYS A 39 4.53 1.80 -9.43
C CYS A 39 5.52 1.90 -8.27
N GLN A 40 5.98 3.12 -7.93
CA GLN A 40 6.74 3.33 -6.70
C GLN A 40 5.83 3.30 -5.46
N ALA A 41 4.62 3.84 -5.60
CA ALA A 41 3.57 3.76 -4.60
C ALA A 41 2.20 3.79 -5.28
N PHE A 42 1.25 3.03 -4.74
CA PHE A 42 -0.10 3.00 -5.27
C PHE A 42 -1.11 2.63 -4.19
N ALA A 43 -2.34 3.10 -4.34
CA ALA A 43 -3.46 2.73 -3.48
C ALA A 43 -4.66 2.31 -4.32
N ILE A 44 -5.42 1.33 -3.85
CA ILE A 44 -6.63 0.81 -4.50
C ILE A 44 -7.79 0.75 -3.50
N GLY A 45 -9.02 0.62 -4.00
CA GLY A 45 -10.23 0.50 -3.18
C GLY A 45 -10.97 1.82 -2.97
N SER A 46 -11.93 1.82 -2.05
CA SER A 46 -12.83 2.95 -1.79
C SER A 46 -12.08 4.15 -1.25
N HIS A 47 -12.31 5.34 -1.84
CA HIS A 47 -11.65 6.59 -1.45
C HIS A 47 -10.12 6.57 -1.57
N SER A 48 -9.57 5.61 -2.34
CA SER A 48 -8.12 5.50 -2.58
C SER A 48 -7.52 6.72 -3.27
N GLN A 49 -8.33 7.57 -3.91
CA GLN A 49 -7.85 8.84 -4.49
C GLN A 49 -7.20 9.75 -3.44
N ALA A 50 -7.73 9.81 -2.21
CA ALA A 50 -7.13 10.59 -1.14
C ALA A 50 -5.74 10.04 -0.74
N ALA A 51 -5.62 8.72 -0.64
CA ALA A 51 -4.33 8.06 -0.39
C ALA A 51 -3.34 8.31 -1.53
N LYS A 52 -3.77 8.21 -2.79
CA LYS A 52 -2.90 8.50 -3.95
C LYS A 52 -2.37 9.92 -3.91
N VAL A 53 -3.21 10.92 -3.67
CA VAL A 53 -2.78 12.32 -3.54
C VAL A 53 -1.79 12.50 -2.39
N CYS A 54 -1.95 11.77 -1.29
CA CYS A 54 -0.99 11.80 -0.18
C CYS A 54 0.37 11.21 -0.60
N LEU A 55 0.36 10.08 -1.31
CA LEU A 55 1.57 9.41 -1.79
C LEU A 55 2.28 10.22 -2.90
N GLU A 56 1.53 10.79 -3.83
CA GLU A 56 2.01 11.63 -4.94
C GLU A 56 2.78 12.88 -4.46
N ARG A 57 2.56 13.35 -3.23
CA ARG A 57 3.28 14.50 -2.67
C ARG A 57 4.69 14.17 -2.19
N GLU A 58 4.93 12.91 -1.83
CA GLU A 58 6.14 12.51 -1.12
C GLU A 58 6.91 11.38 -1.85
N PHE A 59 6.40 10.89 -3.00
CA PHE A 59 6.97 9.72 -3.68
C PHE A 59 8.45 9.89 -4.07
N GLU A 60 8.85 11.10 -4.46
CA GLU A 60 10.24 11.39 -4.83
C GLU A 60 11.21 11.18 -3.65
N THR A 61 10.72 11.32 -2.42
CA THR A 61 11.53 11.20 -1.20
C THR A 61 11.59 9.78 -0.65
N PHE A 62 10.83 8.82 -1.21
CA PHE A 62 10.74 7.47 -0.63
C PHE A 62 12.05 6.68 -0.66
N ASN A 63 12.91 6.94 -1.64
CA ASN A 63 14.21 6.26 -1.72
C ASN A 63 15.19 6.68 -0.61
N ASP A 64 15.01 7.87 -0.04
CA ASP A 64 15.88 8.41 1.01
C ASP A 64 15.36 8.16 2.43
N ARG A 65 14.17 7.56 2.56
CA ARG A 65 13.48 7.39 3.84
C ARG A 65 13.85 6.07 4.51
N SER A 66 13.84 6.10 5.84
CA SER A 66 13.94 4.89 6.64
C SER A 66 12.69 4.03 6.51
N ARG A 67 12.83 2.74 6.83
CA ARG A 67 11.72 1.77 6.85
C ARG A 67 10.56 2.25 7.72
N GLU A 68 10.86 2.75 8.91
CA GLU A 68 9.87 3.23 9.87
C GLU A 68 9.09 4.43 9.33
N GLU A 69 9.77 5.37 8.67
CA GLU A 69 9.13 6.52 8.03
C GLU A 69 8.21 6.09 6.87
N LEU A 70 8.63 5.12 6.06
CA LEU A 70 7.78 4.58 4.98
C LEU A 70 6.49 3.97 5.53
N ILE A 71 6.58 3.21 6.62
CA ILE A 71 5.40 2.62 7.29
C ILE A 71 4.50 3.72 7.83
N GLN A 72 5.06 4.75 8.48
CA GLN A 72 4.28 5.89 8.98
C GLN A 72 3.55 6.62 7.85
N ARG A 73 4.20 6.80 6.68
CA ARG A 73 3.55 7.43 5.51
C ARG A 73 2.44 6.59 4.92
N ALA A 74 2.62 5.27 4.87
CA ALA A 74 1.55 4.35 4.46
C ALA A 74 0.34 4.42 5.41
N LEU A 75 0.58 4.45 6.72
CA LEU A 75 -0.47 4.59 7.74
C LEU A 75 -1.18 5.95 7.67
N LEU A 76 -0.44 7.03 7.40
CA LEU A 76 -1.01 8.36 7.18
C LEU A 76 -1.94 8.35 5.96
N ALA A 77 -1.49 7.78 4.83
CA ALA A 77 -2.29 7.69 3.62
C ALA A 77 -3.60 6.90 3.87
N ILE A 78 -3.55 5.82 4.65
CA ILE A 78 -4.74 5.07 5.06
C ILE A 78 -5.64 5.91 5.96
N THR A 79 -5.07 6.64 6.93
CA THR A 79 -5.83 7.51 7.85
C THR A 79 -6.60 8.58 7.07
N GLU A 80 -6.01 9.18 6.04
CA GLU A 80 -6.70 10.14 5.18
C GLU A 80 -7.91 9.52 4.45
N THR A 81 -7.85 8.22 4.07
CA THR A 81 -9.03 7.54 3.51
C THR A 81 -10.13 7.28 4.53
N LEU A 82 -9.78 7.05 5.80
CA LEU A 82 -10.74 6.80 6.89
C LEU A 82 -11.46 8.08 7.33
N ARG A 83 -10.78 9.22 7.28
CA ARG A 83 -11.38 10.54 7.58
C ARG A 83 -12.60 10.83 6.71
N TRP A 84 -12.56 10.45 5.44
CA TRP A 84 -13.71 10.55 4.53
C TRP A 84 -14.91 9.69 4.94
N GLN A 85 -14.69 8.63 5.72
CA GLN A 85 -15.74 7.78 6.28
C GLN A 85 -16.19 8.21 7.68
N GLY A 86 -15.59 9.27 8.25
CA GLY A 86 -15.85 9.70 9.63
C GLY A 86 -15.37 8.70 10.68
N LYS A 87 -14.40 7.85 10.34
CA LYS A 87 -13.82 6.85 11.25
C LYS A 87 -12.41 7.25 11.64
N GLU A 88 -12.05 6.99 12.88
CA GLU A 88 -10.66 7.11 13.34
C GLU A 88 -9.88 5.82 13.05
N PHE A 89 -8.56 5.96 12.97
CA PHE A 89 -7.66 4.83 12.79
C PHE A 89 -7.65 3.98 14.06
N ASP A 90 -7.91 2.68 13.90
CA ASP A 90 -7.81 1.69 14.97
C ASP A 90 -6.84 0.57 14.57
N SER A 91 -6.10 0.01 15.53
CA SER A 91 -5.09 -1.01 15.25
C SER A 91 -5.66 -2.33 14.72
N SER A 92 -6.97 -2.58 14.91
CA SER A 92 -7.66 -3.72 14.31
C SER A 92 -8.09 -3.50 12.85
N SER A 93 -8.12 -2.24 12.40
CA SER A 93 -8.62 -1.86 11.07
C SER A 93 -7.56 -1.95 9.96
N CYS A 94 -6.29 -2.12 10.33
CA CYS A 94 -5.17 -2.12 9.41
C CYS A 94 -4.30 -3.37 9.57
N THR A 95 -3.80 -3.88 8.45
CA THR A 95 -2.76 -4.92 8.42
C THR A 95 -1.61 -4.37 7.61
N VAL A 96 -0.41 -4.46 8.16
CA VAL A 96 0.81 -4.01 7.52
C VAL A 96 1.70 -5.22 7.27
N ALA A 97 2.15 -5.36 6.04
CA ALA A 97 3.10 -6.38 5.64
C ALA A 97 4.34 -5.70 5.05
N ILE A 98 5.51 -6.25 5.36
CA ILE A 98 6.81 -5.68 4.99
C ILE A 98 7.58 -6.73 4.19
N LEU A 99 8.28 -6.27 3.16
CA LEU A 99 9.27 -7.01 2.40
C LEU A 99 10.39 -6.06 1.96
N GLY A 100 11.59 -6.57 1.77
CA GLY A 100 12.75 -5.82 1.28
C GLY A 100 13.92 -6.73 0.91
N GLU A 101 15.02 -6.16 0.43
CA GLU A 101 16.19 -6.93 -0.03
C GLU A 101 16.75 -7.90 1.02
N ASN A 102 16.73 -7.47 2.29
CA ASN A 102 17.23 -8.26 3.43
C ASN A 102 16.13 -8.69 4.40
N GLU A 103 14.86 -8.50 4.03
CA GLU A 103 13.70 -8.75 4.89
C GLU A 103 12.65 -9.55 4.14
N SER A 104 12.48 -10.82 4.52
CA SER A 104 11.45 -11.69 3.95
C SER A 104 10.05 -11.14 4.26
N PHE A 105 9.11 -11.41 3.35
CA PHE A 105 7.71 -11.04 3.53
C PHE A 105 7.16 -11.54 4.87
N HIS A 106 6.70 -10.61 5.70
CA HIS A 106 6.03 -10.93 6.96
C HIS A 106 5.01 -9.85 7.32
N VAL A 107 4.03 -10.22 8.14
CA VAL A 107 3.01 -9.31 8.66
C VAL A 107 3.42 -8.87 10.05
N ILE A 108 3.44 -7.57 10.31
CA ILE A 108 3.81 -7.04 11.63
C ILE A 108 2.65 -7.15 12.63
N SER A 109 2.98 -7.29 13.91
CA SER A 109 1.98 -7.37 14.98
C SER A 109 1.34 -6.02 15.25
N ARG A 110 0.09 -6.06 15.75
CA ARG A 110 -0.70 -4.86 16.07
C ARG A 110 -0.03 -3.93 17.07
N SER A 111 0.70 -4.50 18.05
CA SER A 111 1.47 -3.74 19.04
C SER A 111 2.50 -2.81 18.41
N ILE A 112 3.16 -3.24 17.33
CA ILE A 112 4.16 -2.43 16.62
C ILE A 112 3.46 -1.31 15.84
N ILE A 113 2.31 -1.60 15.23
CA ILE A 113 1.51 -0.61 14.52
C ILE A 113 1.08 0.52 15.47
N GLU A 114 0.60 0.18 16.67
CA GLU A 114 0.21 1.16 17.70
C GLU A 114 1.38 2.08 18.08
N GLN A 115 2.56 1.50 18.35
CA GLN A 115 3.76 2.27 18.68
C GLN A 115 4.18 3.24 17.56
N LEU A 116 4.07 2.81 16.30
CA LEU A 116 4.40 3.65 15.14
C LEU A 116 3.39 4.78 14.94
N VAL A 117 2.10 4.53 15.19
CA VAL A 117 1.05 5.54 15.13
C VAL A 117 1.23 6.58 16.23
N ASP A 118 1.51 6.18 17.46
CA ASP A 118 1.74 7.10 18.57
C ASP A 118 2.96 7.98 18.34
N SER A 119 4.04 7.39 17.79
CA SER A 119 5.24 8.13 17.40
C SER A 119 4.96 9.18 16.32
N SER A 120 4.03 8.90 15.39
CA SER A 120 3.65 9.83 14.32
C SER A 120 2.79 11.01 14.78
N LYS A 121 2.02 10.86 15.87
CA LYS A 121 1.17 11.92 16.44
C LYS A 121 1.94 12.90 17.33
N ALA A 122 3.13 12.50 17.78
CA ALA A 122 3.97 13.30 18.67
C ALA A 122 4.84 14.34 17.93
N THR A 123 4.82 14.34 16.60
CA THR A 123 5.53 15.30 15.73
C THR A 123 4.52 16.13 14.96
#